data_AF-A0A1C5RUT3-F1
#
_entry.id   AF-A0A1C5RUT3-F1
#
_cell.length_a   1.000
_cell.length_b   1.000
_cell.length_c   1.000
_cell.angle_alpha   90.00
_cell.angle_beta   90.00
_cell.angle_gamma   90.00
#
_symmetry.space_group_name_H-M   'P 1'
#
loop_
_entity.id
_entity.type
_entity.pdbx_description
1 polymer ?
#
loop_
_entity_poly.entity_id
_entity_poly.type
_entity_poly.pdbx_seq_one_letter_code
_entity_poly.pdbx_strand_id
1 'polypeptide(L)'
;MKRFKKVLALVLAGVLALAMLTACDGGTTDPDKIMPEDGTVEVVMKINNTAANKGLGQVEYSAKYSEVTRKLLVNWLENREKSVTYAEEYQKIVAKMGGNAKIVVGLTDKNVIPGLTSGNPAVKSSAKYDVLFKDTSAYNLADRIGVAFVKTENGTVYQLVCLFDVN
;
A
#
# COMPACT_ATOMS: atom_id res chain seq x y z
N MET A 1 -14.15 -30.14 -3.17
CA MET A 1 -14.55 -28.90 -2.46
C MET A 1 -15.25 -29.24 -1.14
N LYS A 2 -14.52 -29.24 0.00
CA LYS A 2 -15.13 -29.26 1.37
C LYS A 2 -14.15 -29.07 2.55
N ARG A 3 -12.93 -28.58 2.33
CA ARG A 3 -11.90 -28.46 3.39
C ARG A 3 -11.28 -27.06 3.55
N PHE A 4 -11.64 -26.11 2.68
CA PHE A 4 -11.08 -24.75 2.62
C PHE A 4 -11.65 -23.74 3.64
N LYS A 5 -12.48 -24.15 4.59
CA LYS A 5 -13.07 -23.23 5.58
C LYS A 5 -12.36 -23.22 6.94
N LYS A 6 -11.34 -24.06 7.17
CA LYS A 6 -10.78 -24.25 8.52
C LYS A 6 -9.34 -23.79 8.74
N VAL A 7 -8.62 -23.35 7.71
CA VAL A 7 -7.18 -23.00 7.87
C VAL A 7 -6.92 -21.49 7.83
N LEU A 8 -7.80 -20.68 7.24
CA LEU A 8 -7.64 -19.22 7.24
C LEU A 8 -7.89 -18.59 8.63
N ALA A 9 -8.50 -19.32 9.56
CA ALA A 9 -8.74 -18.86 10.93
C ALA A 9 -7.49 -18.92 11.83
N LEU A 10 -6.37 -19.49 11.38
CA LEU A 10 -5.19 -19.68 12.24
C LEU A 10 -4.10 -18.60 12.10
N VAL A 11 -4.20 -17.67 11.14
CA VAL A 11 -3.18 -16.61 10.95
C VAL A 11 -3.53 -15.32 11.71
N LEU A 12 -4.73 -15.22 12.29
CA LEU A 12 -5.19 -13.99 12.95
C LEU A 12 -4.91 -13.90 14.47
N ALA A 13 -4.26 -14.90 15.08
CA ALA A 13 -4.09 -14.96 16.55
C ALA A 13 -2.61 -14.95 17.03
N GLY A 14 -1.67 -14.52 16.18
CA GLY A 14 -0.25 -14.84 16.38
C GLY A 14 0.74 -13.70 16.58
N VAL A 15 0.36 -12.42 16.57
CA VAL A 15 1.30 -11.32 16.87
C VAL A 15 0.58 -10.17 17.58
N LEU A 16 0.07 -10.43 18.79
CA LEU A 16 -0.28 -9.39 19.76
C LEU A 16 0.63 -9.54 20.98
N ALA A 17 1.94 -9.32 20.77
CA ALA A 17 2.91 -9.17 21.84
C ALA A 17 4.21 -8.56 21.28
N LEU A 18 4.20 -7.26 20.99
CA LEU A 18 5.40 -6.47 21.19
C LEU A 18 5.01 -5.19 21.92
N ALA A 19 5.10 -5.30 23.24
CA ALA A 19 4.84 -4.22 24.16
C ALA A 19 5.92 -3.14 24.04
N MET A 20 5.48 -1.91 23.80
CA MET A 20 5.90 -0.68 24.49
C MET A 20 7.33 -0.65 25.02
N LEU A 21 8.23 -0.02 24.28
CA LEU A 21 9.42 0.61 24.86
C LEU A 21 9.83 1.87 24.09
N THR A 22 9.02 2.93 24.20
CA THR A 22 9.52 4.32 24.08
C THR A 22 8.50 5.27 24.70
N ALA A 23 8.42 5.25 26.03
CA ALA A 23 7.93 6.40 26.77
C ALA A 23 9.11 7.36 26.91
N CYS A 24 9.24 8.33 26.00
CA CYS A 24 10.02 9.55 26.20
C CYS A 24 9.59 10.64 25.21
N ASP A 25 8.29 10.91 25.12
CA ASP A 25 7.72 12.26 24.92
C ASP A 25 6.19 12.15 25.08
N GLY A 26 5.56 13.11 25.75
CA GLY A 26 4.21 13.01 26.32
C GLY A 26 3.03 13.09 25.34
N GLY A 27 3.05 12.37 24.22
CA GLY A 27 1.92 12.26 23.29
C GLY A 27 1.56 10.80 23.00
N THR A 28 0.27 10.47 22.98
CA THR A 28 -0.16 9.20 22.38
C THR A 28 0.06 9.29 20.88
N THR A 29 1.13 8.68 20.37
CA THR A 29 1.38 8.59 18.92
C THR A 29 0.18 7.95 18.24
N ASP A 30 -0.40 8.65 17.27
CA ASP A 30 -1.50 8.16 16.46
C ASP A 30 -1.11 6.81 15.84
N PRO A 31 -1.84 5.71 16.12
CA PRO A 31 -1.54 4.40 15.55
C PRO A 31 -1.48 4.39 14.03
N ASP A 32 -2.20 5.30 13.37
CA ASP A 32 -2.18 5.43 11.91
C ASP A 32 -0.83 5.92 11.39
N LYS A 33 -0.04 6.62 12.21
CA LYS A 33 1.25 7.20 11.84
C LYS A 33 2.45 6.28 12.14
N ILE A 34 2.22 5.16 12.82
CA ILE A 34 3.29 4.24 13.21
C ILE A 34 3.76 3.43 11.99
N MET A 35 4.95 3.75 11.49
CA MET A 35 5.56 3.03 10.37
C MET A 35 6.17 1.69 10.85
N PRO A 36 5.89 0.57 10.16
CA PRO A 36 6.52 -0.72 10.47
C PRO A 36 7.97 -0.80 9.99
N GLU A 37 8.79 -1.60 10.68
CA GLU A 37 10.18 -1.91 10.33
C GLU A 37 10.30 -2.99 9.23
N ASP A 38 9.60 -2.82 8.11
CA ASP A 38 9.55 -3.80 7.01
C ASP A 38 10.11 -3.28 5.68
N GLY A 39 10.71 -2.08 5.71
CA GLY A 39 11.11 -1.32 4.53
C GLY A 39 10.25 -0.10 4.24
N THR A 40 9.15 0.10 4.99
CA THR A 40 8.21 1.21 4.76
C THR A 40 8.89 2.57 4.94
N VAL A 41 9.72 2.73 5.98
CA VAL A 41 10.42 3.98 6.29
C VAL A 41 11.29 4.44 5.11
N GLU A 42 12.06 3.51 4.52
CA GLU A 42 12.92 3.79 3.36
C GLU A 42 12.13 4.17 2.12
N VAL A 43 10.98 3.54 1.89
CA VAL A 43 10.09 3.88 0.76
C VAL A 43 9.52 5.29 0.92
N VAL A 44 8.97 5.59 2.09
CA VAL A 44 8.38 6.91 2.38
C VAL A 44 9.44 8.01 2.29
N MET A 45 10.61 7.81 2.89
CA MET A 45 11.72 8.76 2.80
C MET A 45 12.15 8.99 1.35
N LYS A 46 12.31 7.93 0.56
CA LYS A 46 12.72 8.06 -0.85
C LYS A 46 11.70 8.85 -1.66
N ILE A 47 10.41 8.57 -1.48
CA ILE A 47 9.32 9.29 -2.17
C ILE A 47 9.32 10.75 -1.76
N ASN A 48 9.36 11.07 -0.47
CA ASN A 48 9.33 12.45 0.01
C ASN A 48 10.59 13.25 -0.37
N ASN A 49 11.75 12.60 -0.45
CA ASN A 49 12.97 13.24 -0.97
C ASN A 49 12.86 13.52 -2.47
N THR A 50 12.33 12.58 -3.26
CA THR A 50 12.08 12.81 -4.69
C THR A 50 11.04 13.91 -4.92
N ALA A 51 9.98 13.96 -4.10
CA ALA A 51 8.95 15.00 -4.14
C ALA A 51 9.56 16.38 -3.88
N ALA A 52 10.33 16.51 -2.79
CA ALA A 52 11.01 17.75 -2.42
C ALA A 52 11.97 18.22 -3.53
N ASN A 53 12.76 17.32 -4.11
CA ASN A 53 13.66 17.64 -5.23
C ASN A 53 12.91 18.10 -6.50
N LYS A 54 11.65 17.72 -6.64
CA LYS A 54 10.76 18.14 -7.75
C LYS A 54 9.90 19.36 -7.40
N GLY A 55 10.00 19.90 -6.19
CA GLY A 55 9.16 21.00 -5.72
C GLY A 55 7.69 20.61 -5.48
N LEU A 56 7.43 19.33 -5.21
CA LEU A 56 6.09 18.80 -4.92
C LEU A 56 5.88 18.69 -3.40
N GLY A 57 4.62 18.65 -2.98
CA GLY A 57 4.24 18.42 -1.57
C GLY A 57 4.71 17.06 -1.06
N GLN A 58 4.99 16.94 0.23
CA GLN A 58 5.32 15.67 0.87
C GLN A 58 4.05 14.98 1.38
N VAL A 59 4.07 13.64 1.39
CA VAL A 59 2.95 12.81 1.86
C VAL A 59 3.26 12.22 3.24
N GLU A 60 2.24 12.11 4.08
CA GLU A 60 2.36 11.45 5.40
C GLU A 60 1.97 9.98 5.32
N TYR A 61 2.71 9.12 6.02
CA TYR A 61 2.35 7.70 6.12
C TYR A 61 1.01 7.50 6.82
N SER A 62 0.28 6.47 6.38
CA SER A 62 -0.92 5.96 7.05
C SER A 62 -0.96 4.44 7.06
N ALA A 63 -1.10 3.84 8.24
CA ALA A 63 -1.27 2.41 8.44
C ALA A 63 -2.59 1.92 7.84
N LYS A 64 -3.68 2.68 8.02
CA LYS A 64 -4.99 2.47 7.42
C LYS A 64 -4.90 2.37 5.90
N TYR A 65 -4.27 3.35 5.25
CA TYR A 65 -4.14 3.33 3.79
C TYR A 65 -3.12 2.29 3.31
N SER A 66 -2.12 1.94 4.12
CA SER A 66 -1.22 0.81 3.85
C SER A 66 -1.95 -0.54 3.86
N GLU A 67 -2.96 -0.72 4.71
CA GLU A 67 -3.82 -1.92 4.69
C GLU A 67 -4.62 -2.01 3.38
N VAL A 68 -5.14 -0.88 2.88
CA VAL A 68 -5.81 -0.80 1.58
C VAL A 68 -4.83 -1.15 0.46
N THR A 69 -3.64 -0.54 0.45
CA THR A 69 -2.56 -0.85 -0.49
C THR A 69 -2.21 -2.33 -0.48
N ARG A 70 -2.14 -2.97 0.70
CA ARG A 70 -1.89 -4.41 0.83
C ARG A 70 -2.99 -5.24 0.17
N LYS A 71 -4.27 -4.91 0.39
CA LYS A 71 -5.39 -5.63 -0.24
C LYS A 71 -5.36 -5.49 -1.76
N LEU A 72 -5.04 -4.31 -2.28
CA LEU A 72 -4.87 -4.09 -3.72
C LEU A 72 -3.71 -4.90 -4.29
N LEU A 73 -2.58 -4.95 -3.58
CA LEU A 73 -1.41 -5.76 -3.98
C LEU A 73 -1.76 -7.25 -4.01
N VAL A 74 -2.47 -7.77 -3.01
CA VAL A 74 -2.93 -9.17 -3.00
C VAL A 74 -3.86 -9.43 -4.17
N ASN A 75 -4.84 -8.55 -4.42
CA ASN A 75 -5.73 -8.68 -5.57
C ASN A 75 -4.97 -8.71 -6.90
N TRP A 76 -3.97 -7.84 -7.07
CA TRP A 76 -3.12 -7.84 -8.25
C TRP A 76 -2.31 -9.15 -8.37
N LEU A 77 -1.75 -9.68 -7.27
CA LEU A 77 -1.01 -10.94 -7.29
C LEU A 77 -1.88 -12.15 -7.64
N GLU A 78 -3.12 -12.20 -7.14
CA GLU A 78 -4.02 -13.35 -7.30
C GLU A 78 -4.86 -13.30 -8.57
N ASN A 79 -5.21 -12.10 -9.05
CA ASN A 79 -6.24 -11.90 -10.07
C ASN A 79 -5.77 -11.11 -11.31
N ARG A 80 -4.49 -10.74 -11.45
CA ARG A 80 -4.01 -10.00 -12.64
C ARG A 80 -4.27 -10.70 -13.99
N GLU A 81 -4.39 -12.02 -14.01
CA GLU A 81 -4.73 -12.81 -15.20
C GLU A 81 -6.26 -13.01 -15.37
N LYS A 82 -7.06 -12.49 -14.44
CA LYS A 82 -8.53 -12.67 -14.34
C LYS A 82 -9.20 -11.30 -14.23
N SER A 83 -9.27 -10.57 -15.35
CA SER A 83 -9.68 -9.15 -15.36
C SER A 83 -11.01 -8.85 -14.67
N VAL A 84 -12.03 -9.69 -14.86
CA VAL A 84 -13.35 -9.53 -14.21
C VAL A 84 -13.21 -9.62 -12.69
N THR A 85 -12.56 -10.66 -12.17
CA THR A 85 -12.35 -10.85 -10.73
C THR A 85 -11.49 -9.73 -10.13
N TYR A 86 -10.43 -9.32 -10.84
CA TYR A 86 -9.61 -8.19 -10.40
C TYR A 86 -10.45 -6.92 -10.22
N ALA A 87 -11.28 -6.58 -11.21
CA ALA A 87 -12.10 -5.37 -11.17
C ALA A 87 -13.15 -5.42 -10.05
N GLU A 88 -13.80 -6.57 -9.85
CA GLU A 88 -14.78 -6.77 -8.76
C GLU A 88 -14.15 -6.62 -7.37
N GLU A 89 -13.00 -7.26 -7.14
CA GLU A 89 -12.30 -7.18 -5.86
C GLU A 89 -11.70 -5.78 -5.62
N TYR A 90 -11.17 -5.15 -6.67
CA TYR A 90 -10.70 -3.76 -6.59
C TYR A 90 -11.81 -2.84 -6.09
N GLN A 91 -13.01 -2.94 -6.68
CA GLN A 91 -14.16 -2.11 -6.29
C GLN A 91 -14.56 -2.35 -4.82
N LYS A 92 -14.57 -3.61 -4.36
CA LYS A 92 -14.86 -3.93 -2.95
C LYS A 92 -13.83 -3.35 -1.99
N ILE A 93 -12.56 -3.33 -2.38
CA ILE A 93 -11.46 -2.79 -1.57
C ILE A 93 -11.60 -1.27 -1.47
N VAL A 94 -11.73 -0.59 -2.60
CA VAL A 94 -11.85 0.88 -2.67
C VAL A 94 -13.11 1.38 -1.94
N ALA A 95 -14.24 0.67 -2.06
CA ALA A 95 -15.48 1.03 -1.37
C ALA A 95 -15.35 1.00 0.18
N LYS A 96 -14.40 0.23 0.72
CA LYS A 96 -14.16 0.12 2.17
C LYS A 96 -13.24 1.21 2.73
N MET A 97 -12.63 2.05 1.89
CA MET A 97 -11.79 3.16 2.37
C MET A 97 -12.59 4.18 3.21
N GLY A 98 -13.88 4.34 2.86
CA GLY A 98 -14.81 5.27 3.50
C GLY A 98 -14.48 6.75 3.24
N GLY A 99 -15.46 7.62 3.51
CA GLY A 99 -15.32 9.07 3.34
C GLY A 99 -15.08 9.51 1.90
N ASN A 100 -14.37 10.62 1.73
CA ASN A 100 -14.03 11.18 0.41
C ASN A 100 -12.70 10.65 -0.15
N ALA A 101 -12.07 9.69 0.54
CA ALA A 101 -10.73 9.26 0.20
C ALA A 101 -10.64 8.61 -1.19
N LYS A 102 -9.64 9.02 -1.98
CA LYS A 102 -9.40 8.54 -3.35
C LYS A 102 -7.95 8.14 -3.52
N ILE A 103 -7.72 7.11 -4.32
CA ILE A 103 -6.39 6.77 -4.80
C ILE A 103 -6.11 7.68 -5.99
N VAL A 104 -5.12 8.55 -5.86
CA VAL A 104 -4.75 9.51 -6.91
C VAL A 104 -3.50 9.07 -7.69
N VAL A 105 -2.65 8.23 -7.08
CA VAL A 105 -1.48 7.62 -7.73
C VAL A 105 -1.32 6.17 -7.28
N GLY A 106 -0.88 5.29 -8.19
CA GLY A 106 -0.70 3.86 -7.95
C GLY A 106 -1.70 3.04 -8.77
N LEU A 107 -2.43 2.14 -8.13
CA LEU A 107 -3.54 1.42 -8.75
C LEU A 107 -4.81 2.28 -8.67
N THR A 108 -5.02 3.14 -9.67
CA THR A 108 -6.15 4.09 -9.71
C THR A 108 -7.35 3.61 -10.53
N ASP A 109 -7.13 2.69 -11.47
CA ASP A 109 -8.16 2.18 -12.37
C ASP A 109 -8.40 0.68 -12.14
N LYS A 110 -9.66 0.32 -11.94
CA LYS A 110 -10.11 -1.08 -11.77
C LYS A 110 -9.94 -1.93 -13.04
N ASN A 111 -9.88 -1.29 -14.21
CA ASN A 111 -9.81 -1.96 -15.51
C ASN A 111 -8.38 -2.01 -16.06
N VAL A 112 -7.45 -1.27 -15.46
CA VAL A 112 -6.04 -1.27 -15.85
C VAL A 112 -5.26 -2.13 -14.86
N ILE A 113 -4.71 -3.23 -15.36
CA ILE A 113 -3.86 -4.14 -14.58
C ILE A 113 -2.41 -3.91 -15.01
N PRO A 114 -1.57 -3.31 -14.16
CA PRO A 114 -0.18 -3.09 -14.54
C PRO A 114 0.56 -4.41 -14.76
N GLY A 115 1.41 -4.46 -15.78
CA GLY A 115 2.32 -5.59 -15.99
C GLY A 115 3.43 -5.64 -14.93
N LEU A 116 4.14 -6.77 -14.88
CA LEU A 116 5.25 -7.02 -13.94
C LEU A 116 6.40 -6.01 -14.06
N THR A 117 6.55 -5.36 -15.22
CA THR A 117 7.60 -4.38 -15.51
C THR A 117 7.18 -2.93 -15.29
N SER A 118 5.94 -2.70 -14.82
CA SER A 118 5.37 -1.36 -14.64
C SER A 118 6.10 -0.50 -13.61
N GLY A 119 6.84 -1.12 -12.69
CA GLY A 119 7.60 -0.45 -11.63
C GLY A 119 6.81 -0.21 -10.34
N ASN A 120 5.48 -0.29 -10.40
CA ASN A 120 4.56 -0.24 -9.25
C ASN A 120 3.15 -0.78 -9.67
N PRO A 121 2.70 -1.95 -9.19
CA PRO A 121 3.41 -2.92 -8.34
C PRO A 121 4.71 -3.45 -8.95
N ALA A 122 5.61 -3.94 -8.10
CA ALA A 122 6.88 -4.53 -8.55
C ALA A 122 7.46 -5.51 -7.51
N VAL A 123 8.44 -6.31 -7.93
CA VAL A 123 9.33 -7.00 -6.97
C VAL A 123 10.11 -5.94 -6.17
N LYS A 124 10.25 -6.12 -4.85
CA LYS A 124 10.83 -5.11 -3.93
C LYS A 124 12.18 -4.60 -4.41
N SER A 125 13.07 -5.49 -4.86
CA SER A 125 14.41 -5.18 -5.37
C SER A 125 14.43 -4.48 -6.73
N SER A 126 13.30 -4.43 -7.45
CA SER A 126 13.20 -3.87 -8.81
C SER A 126 12.22 -2.70 -8.92
N ALA A 127 11.68 -2.23 -7.80
CA ALA A 127 10.69 -1.16 -7.83
C ALA A 127 11.28 0.18 -8.27
N LYS A 128 10.49 0.92 -9.04
CA LYS A 128 10.87 2.21 -9.61
C LYS A 128 9.87 3.26 -9.15
N TYR A 129 10.26 4.11 -8.21
CA TYR A 129 9.36 5.11 -7.65
C TYR A 129 9.11 6.31 -8.59
N ASP A 130 9.95 6.52 -9.61
CA ASP A 130 9.76 7.58 -10.60
C ASP A 130 8.40 7.49 -11.32
N VAL A 131 7.82 6.28 -11.41
CA VAL A 131 6.51 6.07 -12.03
C VAL A 131 5.38 6.74 -11.25
N LEU A 132 5.57 6.99 -9.95
CA LEU A 132 4.61 7.70 -9.08
C LEU A 132 4.55 9.21 -9.38
N PHE A 133 5.57 9.74 -10.05
CA PHE A 133 5.72 11.17 -10.34
C PHE A 133 5.48 11.52 -11.81
N LYS A 134 4.97 10.58 -12.62
CA LYS A 134 4.69 10.81 -14.04
C LYS A 134 3.60 11.85 -14.26
N ASP A 135 2.57 11.81 -13.42
CA ASP A 135 1.52 12.82 -13.36
C ASP A 135 1.67 13.62 -12.07
N THR A 136 2.33 14.77 -12.17
CA THR A 136 2.56 15.66 -11.02
C THR A 136 1.28 16.33 -10.53
N SER A 137 0.26 16.45 -11.39
CA SER A 137 -1.04 17.02 -10.99
C SER A 137 -1.77 16.06 -10.09
N ALA A 138 -1.81 14.77 -10.46
CA ALA A 138 -2.38 13.72 -9.62
C ALA A 138 -1.58 13.55 -8.31
N TYR A 139 -0.25 13.62 -8.38
CA TYR A 139 0.60 13.55 -7.20
C TYR A 139 0.29 14.66 -6.18
N ASN A 140 0.10 15.91 -6.63
CA ASN A 140 -0.17 17.05 -5.76
C ASN A 140 -1.54 17.01 -5.07
N LEU A 141 -2.43 16.08 -5.43
CA LEU A 141 -3.68 15.85 -4.71
C LEU A 141 -3.46 14.98 -3.46
N ALA A 142 -2.33 14.29 -3.34
CA ALA A 142 -2.11 13.33 -2.27
C ALA A 142 -1.59 13.98 -0.98
N ASP A 143 -2.18 13.60 0.16
CA ASP A 143 -1.68 13.92 1.50
C ASP A 143 -1.19 12.69 2.26
N ARG A 144 -1.59 11.50 1.79
CA ARG A 144 -1.31 10.23 2.46
C ARG A 144 -0.62 9.23 1.53
N ILE A 145 0.29 8.45 2.10
CA ILE A 145 0.95 7.33 1.43
C ILE A 145 0.63 6.02 2.15
N GLY A 146 0.21 5.02 1.36
CA GLY A 146 0.12 3.64 1.79
C GLY A 146 1.19 2.79 1.09
N VAL A 147 1.97 2.05 1.88
CA VAL A 147 3.04 1.15 1.39
C VAL A 147 2.70 -0.26 1.83
N ALA A 148 2.88 -1.24 0.92
CA ALA A 148 2.64 -2.63 1.26
C ALA A 148 3.69 -3.55 0.67
N PHE A 149 4.03 -4.60 1.44
CA PHE A 149 4.88 -5.70 1.02
C PHE A 149 4.16 -7.05 1.18
N VAL A 150 4.21 -7.90 0.16
CA VAL A 150 3.66 -9.26 0.19
C VAL A 150 4.73 -10.25 -0.25
N LYS A 151 5.07 -11.21 0.62
CA LYS A 151 5.95 -12.32 0.30
C LYS A 151 5.14 -13.48 -0.26
N THR A 152 5.48 -13.95 -1.46
CA THR A 152 4.86 -15.11 -2.09
C THR A 152 5.52 -16.41 -1.62
N GLU A 153 4.89 -17.56 -1.89
CA GLU A 153 5.36 -18.89 -1.46
C GLU A 153 6.78 -19.21 -1.95
N ASN A 154 7.14 -18.73 -3.15
CA ASN A 154 8.49 -18.88 -3.70
C ASN A 154 9.54 -17.93 -3.08
N GLY A 155 9.17 -17.17 -2.06
CA GLY A 155 10.07 -16.27 -1.34
C GLY A 155 10.20 -14.86 -1.92
N THR A 156 9.66 -14.59 -3.10
CA THR A 156 9.69 -13.26 -3.73
C THR A 156 8.87 -12.27 -2.91
N VAL A 157 9.44 -11.10 -2.63
CA VAL A 157 8.72 -10.01 -1.97
C VAL A 157 8.28 -9.01 -3.04
N TYR A 158 6.98 -8.84 -3.18
CA TYR A 158 6.38 -7.80 -4.01
C TYR A 158 6.05 -6.58 -3.15
N GLN A 159 6.04 -5.42 -3.79
CA GLN A 159 5.66 -4.16 -3.18
C GLN A 159 4.66 -3.39 -4.04
N LEU A 160 3.88 -2.55 -3.38
CA LEU A 160 3.02 -1.56 -3.98
C LEU A 160 3.02 -0.29 -3.13
N VAL A 161 3.00 0.84 -3.82
CA VAL A 161 2.76 2.16 -3.23
C VAL A 161 1.52 2.77 -3.87
N CYS A 162 0.61 3.25 -3.03
CA CYS A 162 -0.52 4.08 -3.45
C CYS A 162 -0.47 5.41 -2.70
N LEU A 163 -0.85 6.49 -3.38
CA LEU A 163 -1.02 7.81 -2.78
C LEU A 163 -2.49 8.17 -2.76
N PHE A 164 -2.92 8.80 -1.67
CA PHE A 164 -4.32 9.04 -1.37
C PHE A 164 -4.57 10.53 -1.13
N ASP A 165 -5.59 11.05 -1.80
CA ASP A 165 -6.29 12.28 -1.45
C ASP A 165 -7.35 11.92 -0.41
N VAL A 166 -7.33 12.59 0.74
CA VAL A 166 -8.20 12.27 1.87
C VAL A 166 -9.08 13.43 2.31
N ASN A 167 -9.10 14.51 1.51
CA ASN A 167 -9.89 15.72 1.75
C ASN A 167 -11.25 15.69 1.04
#